data_AF-A0A653EC83-F1
#
_entry.id   AF-A0A653EC83-F1
#
_cell.length_a   1.000
_cell.length_b   1.000
_cell.length_c   1.000
_cell.angle_alpha   90.00
_cell.angle_beta   90.00
_cell.angle_gamma   90.00
#
_symmetry.space_group_name_H-M   'P 1'
#
loop_
_entity.id
_entity.type
_entity.pdbx_description
1 polymer ?
#
loop_
_entity_poly.entity_id
_entity_poly.type
_entity_poly.pdbx_seq_one_letter_code
_entity_poly.pdbx_strand_id
1 'polypeptide(L)'
;MQTLLTLSEFAAVAAKAVQVSGAAPENRQAKPIPAERMVRYYTARGLLPRPGTRGRALTFGRTHLLCLVAIKRLQGQGLSLDEIAERLDGMAPAEVESLAAIPHSAMPPDLGDPDTPAPSRAAGRFWRDPPASNVPAPAVTNLQAVRLSDTVTLLIDGDSLPALDSLRRAAAPLLDLLANSRKDAP
;
A
#
# COMPACT_ATOMS: atom_id res chain seq x y z
N MET A 1 -20.94 -27.27 7.20
CA MET A 1 -20.98 -25.82 7.54
C MET A 1 -19.53 -25.35 7.53
N GLN A 2 -19.18 -24.29 6.80
CA GLN A 2 -17.76 -23.88 6.71
C GLN A 2 -17.28 -23.31 8.06
N THR A 3 -16.15 -23.82 8.55
CA THR A 3 -15.53 -23.36 9.80
C THR A 3 -14.54 -22.23 9.50
N LEU A 4 -14.59 -21.17 10.31
CA LEU A 4 -13.64 -20.05 10.28
C LEU A 4 -13.01 -19.90 11.65
N LEU A 5 -11.72 -19.61 11.68
CA LEU A 5 -10.92 -19.57 12.90
C LEU A 5 -10.76 -18.13 13.37
N THR A 6 -10.86 -17.93 14.69
CA THR A 6 -10.40 -16.69 15.33
C THR A 6 -8.87 -16.60 15.27
N LEU A 7 -8.31 -15.43 15.62
CA LEU A 7 -6.86 -15.23 15.62
C LEU A 7 -6.10 -16.27 16.47
N SER A 8 -6.61 -16.58 17.66
CA SER A 8 -5.94 -17.49 18.59
C SER A 8 -5.97 -18.94 18.08
N GLU A 9 -7.14 -19.39 17.63
CA GLU A 9 -7.33 -20.71 17.02
C GLU A 9 -6.49 -20.87 15.76
N PHE A 10 -6.48 -19.83 14.91
CA PHE A 10 -5.67 -19.81 13.70
C PHE A 10 -4.18 -19.92 14.01
N ALA A 11 -3.66 -19.18 15.00
CA ALA A 11 -2.26 -19.25 15.39
C ALA A 11 -1.88 -20.67 15.87
N ALA A 12 -2.75 -21.33 16.65
CA ALA A 12 -2.53 -22.69 17.12
C ALA A 12 -2.55 -23.72 15.97
N VAL A 13 -3.53 -23.62 15.06
CA VAL A 13 -3.62 -24.49 13.87
C VAL A 13 -2.42 -24.27 12.95
N ALA A 14 -2.03 -23.02 12.71
CA ALA A 14 -0.87 -22.66 11.91
C ALA A 14 0.42 -23.24 12.50
N ALA A 15 0.60 -23.17 13.82
CA ALA A 15 1.75 -23.77 14.49
C ALA A 15 1.83 -25.28 14.26
N LYS A 16 0.70 -25.98 14.45
CA LYS A 16 0.63 -27.42 14.18
C LYS A 16 0.92 -27.73 12.71
N ALA A 17 0.34 -26.98 11.78
CA ALA A 17 0.54 -27.19 10.35
C ALA A 17 2.00 -26.97 9.91
N VAL A 18 2.66 -25.93 10.43
CA VAL A 18 4.09 -25.67 10.17
C VAL A 18 4.97 -26.81 10.69
N GLN A 19 4.67 -27.32 11.89
CA GLN A 19 5.42 -28.42 12.48
C GLN A 19 5.24 -29.73 11.69
N VAL A 20 4.00 -30.08 11.34
CA VAL A 20 3.69 -31.34 10.64
C VAL A 20 4.15 -31.32 9.17
N SER A 21 4.14 -30.16 8.51
CA SER A 21 4.60 -30.01 7.12
C SER A 21 6.13 -29.88 6.98
N GLY A 22 6.87 -29.82 8.09
CA GLY A 22 8.31 -29.57 8.09
C GLY A 22 8.68 -28.17 7.56
N ALA A 23 7.73 -27.22 7.54
CA ALA A 23 7.97 -25.85 7.08
C ALA A 23 8.64 -24.95 8.15
N ALA A 24 8.99 -25.51 9.32
CA ALA A 24 9.65 -24.77 10.37
C ALA A 24 11.05 -24.33 9.91
N PRO A 25 11.42 -23.05 10.05
CA PRO A 25 12.77 -22.60 9.73
C PRO A 25 13.81 -23.29 10.60
N GLU A 26 14.83 -23.90 10.00
CA GLU A 26 16.07 -24.31 10.70
C GLU A 26 16.96 -23.10 11.06
N ASN A 27 16.74 -21.98 10.38
CA ASN A 27 17.50 -20.74 10.60
C ASN A 27 17.17 -20.09 11.95
N ARG A 28 18.21 -19.91 12.78
CA ARG A 28 18.14 -19.28 14.13
C ARG A 28 17.52 -17.87 14.17
N GLN A 29 17.36 -17.20 13.02
CA GLN A 29 16.84 -15.84 12.93
C GLN A 29 15.30 -15.76 12.99
N ALA A 30 14.58 -16.82 12.61
CA ALA A 30 13.12 -16.82 12.57
C ALA A 30 12.54 -17.64 13.73
N LYS A 31 11.54 -17.09 14.44
CA LYS A 31 10.83 -17.88 15.45
C LYS A 31 10.12 -19.07 14.78
N PRO A 32 10.34 -20.31 15.25
CA PRO A 32 9.86 -21.51 14.58
C PRO A 32 8.33 -21.64 14.66
N ILE A 33 7.73 -21.15 15.75
CA ILE A 33 6.31 -21.32 16.06
C ILE A 33 5.55 -20.02 15.74
N PRO A 34 4.57 -20.05 14.81
CA PRO A 34 3.58 -19.00 14.63
C PRO A 34 2.88 -18.65 15.95
N ALA A 35 2.80 -17.36 16.26
CA ALA A 35 2.08 -16.82 17.42
C ALA A 35 1.17 -15.68 16.96
N GLU A 36 0.15 -15.32 17.74
CA GLU A 36 -0.83 -14.30 17.37
C GLU A 36 -0.21 -12.97 16.91
N ARG A 37 0.86 -12.54 17.59
CA ARG A 37 1.61 -11.32 17.22
C ARG A 37 2.20 -11.38 15.81
N MET A 38 2.68 -12.55 15.39
CA MET A 38 3.25 -12.78 14.05
C MET A 38 2.14 -12.74 13.00
N VAL A 39 1.02 -13.39 13.29
CA VAL A 39 -0.15 -13.37 12.39
C VAL A 39 -0.62 -11.93 12.19
N ARG A 40 -0.83 -11.16 13.26
CA ARG A 40 -1.19 -9.74 13.18
C ARG A 40 -0.17 -8.94 12.37
N TYR A 41 1.12 -9.18 12.60
CA TYR A 41 2.19 -8.50 11.88
C TYR A 41 2.17 -8.80 10.37
N TYR A 42 1.99 -10.07 9.97
CA TYR A 42 1.89 -10.44 8.56
C TYR A 42 0.61 -9.94 7.91
N THR A 43 -0.51 -9.97 8.61
CA THR A 43 -1.75 -9.33 8.15
C THR A 43 -1.56 -7.83 7.93
N ALA A 44 -0.96 -7.12 8.90
CA ALA A 44 -0.74 -5.67 8.80
C ALA A 44 0.24 -5.29 7.66
N ARG A 45 1.23 -6.12 7.38
CA ARG A 45 2.16 -5.96 6.24
C ARG A 45 1.59 -6.40 4.90
N GLY A 46 0.36 -6.94 4.85
CA GLY A 46 -0.26 -7.43 3.62
C GLY A 46 0.33 -8.74 3.08
N LEU A 47 1.10 -9.46 3.89
CA LEU A 47 1.67 -10.77 3.54
C LEU A 47 0.62 -11.88 3.57
N LEU A 48 -0.45 -11.71 4.35
CA LEU A 48 -1.60 -12.60 4.35
C LEU A 48 -2.76 -11.92 3.63
N PRO A 49 -3.62 -12.70 2.96
CA PRO A 49 -4.89 -12.19 2.46
C PRO A 49 -5.65 -11.46 3.56
N ARG A 50 -6.48 -10.48 3.16
CA ARG A 50 -7.27 -9.71 4.11
C ARG A 50 -8.21 -10.68 4.86
N PRO A 51 -8.13 -10.77 6.19
CA PRO A 51 -9.01 -11.63 6.95
C PRO A 51 -10.45 -11.12 6.88
N GLY A 52 -11.38 -12.06 7.02
CA GLY A 52 -12.78 -11.72 7.23
C GLY A 52 -13.01 -11.10 8.61
N THR A 53 -14.24 -10.69 8.86
CA THR A 53 -14.67 -10.16 10.15
C THR A 53 -15.98 -10.81 10.59
N ARG A 54 -16.04 -11.22 11.85
CA ARG A 54 -17.28 -11.63 12.54
C ARG A 54 -17.48 -10.71 13.74
N GLY A 55 -18.31 -9.69 13.56
CA GLY A 55 -18.44 -8.60 14.52
C GLY A 55 -17.13 -7.83 14.66
N ARG A 56 -16.56 -7.79 15.88
CA ARG A 56 -15.26 -7.15 16.16
C ARG A 56 -14.05 -8.08 16.01
N ALA A 57 -14.28 -9.38 15.79
CA ALA A 57 -13.22 -10.37 15.70
C ALA A 57 -12.80 -10.61 14.24
N LEU A 58 -11.49 -10.78 14.01
CA LEU A 58 -10.95 -11.23 12.71
C LEU A 58 -11.19 -12.73 12.54
N THR A 59 -11.54 -13.14 11.31
CA THR A 59 -11.72 -14.53 10.93
C THR A 59 -10.74 -14.93 9.84
N PHE A 60 -10.13 -16.10 10.03
CA PHE A 60 -9.14 -16.68 9.14
C PHE A 60 -9.65 -18.01 8.60
N GLY A 61 -9.24 -18.32 7.38
CA GLY A 61 -9.68 -19.49 6.62
C GLY A 61 -8.54 -20.30 6.03
N ARG A 62 -8.88 -21.20 5.11
CA ARG A 62 -7.95 -22.13 4.44
C ARG A 62 -6.83 -21.40 3.72
N THR A 63 -7.15 -20.38 2.92
CA THR A 63 -6.17 -19.63 2.12
C THR A 63 -5.15 -18.94 3.03
N HIS A 64 -5.58 -18.43 4.19
CA HIS A 64 -4.70 -17.83 5.18
C HIS A 64 -3.70 -18.84 5.75
N LEU A 65 -4.16 -20.07 6.00
CA LEU A 65 -3.33 -21.15 6.54
C LEU A 65 -2.26 -21.57 5.52
N LEU A 66 -2.66 -21.76 4.26
CA LEU A 66 -1.74 -22.10 3.16
C LEU A 66 -0.66 -21.03 3.00
N CYS A 67 -1.06 -19.76 2.91
CA CYS A 67 -0.14 -18.65 2.75
C CYS A 67 0.85 -18.57 3.93
N LEU A 68 0.39 -18.70 5.17
CA LEU A 68 1.27 -18.65 6.34
C LEU A 68 2.30 -19.79 6.35
N VAL A 69 1.91 -21.02 6.03
CA VAL A 69 2.84 -22.15 5.97
C VAL A 69 3.84 -21.97 4.81
N ALA A 70 3.39 -21.48 3.66
CA ALA A 70 4.27 -21.14 2.54
C ALA A 70 5.30 -20.06 2.93
N ILE A 71 4.88 -18.98 3.61
CA ILE A 71 5.78 -17.95 4.16
C ILE A 71 6.83 -18.61 5.06
N LYS A 72 6.43 -19.51 5.97
CA LYS A 72 7.35 -20.18 6.88
C LYS A 72 8.37 -21.06 6.14
N ARG A 73 7.94 -21.79 5.11
CA ARG A 73 8.84 -22.59 4.28
C ARG A 73 9.87 -21.73 3.57
N LEU A 74 9.46 -20.60 2.99
CA LEU A 74 10.37 -19.67 2.32
C LEU A 74 11.33 -18.98 3.30
N GLN A 75 10.89 -18.67 4.53
CA GLN A 75 11.79 -18.20 5.60
C GLN A 75 12.82 -19.26 5.97
N GLY A 76 12.44 -20.54 5.98
CA GLY A 76 13.37 -21.66 6.18
C GLY A 76 14.45 -21.72 5.09
N GLN A 77 14.14 -21.28 3.88
CA GLN A 77 15.10 -21.16 2.76
C GLN A 77 15.98 -19.90 2.84
N GLY A 78 15.77 -19.04 3.85
CA GLY A 78 16.57 -17.84 4.08
C GLY A 78 16.08 -16.58 3.37
N LEU A 79 14.91 -16.61 2.73
CA LEU A 79 14.35 -15.42 2.08
C LEU A 79 13.88 -14.40 3.13
N SER A 80 14.12 -13.13 2.84
CA SER A 80 13.57 -11.99 3.57
C SER A 80 12.06 -11.86 3.37
N LEU A 81 11.39 -11.12 4.24
CA LEU A 81 9.94 -10.91 4.12
C LEU A 81 9.53 -10.18 2.84
N ASP A 82 10.39 -9.32 2.30
CA ASP A 82 10.09 -8.55 1.09
C ASP A 82 10.22 -9.44 -0.15
N GLU A 83 11.26 -10.27 -0.24
CA GLU A 83 11.41 -11.29 -1.28
C GLU A 83 10.26 -12.32 -1.24
N ILE A 84 9.80 -12.69 -0.04
CA ILE A 84 8.65 -13.58 0.15
C ILE A 84 7.37 -12.92 -0.39
N ALA A 85 7.15 -11.64 -0.09
CA ALA A 85 5.99 -10.92 -0.58
C ALA A 85 5.95 -10.88 -2.11
N GLU A 86 7.07 -10.52 -2.75
CA GLU A 86 7.19 -10.48 -4.20
C GLU A 86 6.96 -11.85 -4.84
N ARG A 87 7.51 -12.91 -4.24
CA ARG A 87 7.35 -14.27 -4.73
C ARG A 87 5.92 -14.77 -4.64
N LEU A 88 5.21 -14.46 -3.55
CA LEU A 88 3.83 -14.88 -3.35
C LEU A 88 2.84 -14.09 -4.23
N ASP A 89 3.13 -12.82 -4.55
CA ASP A 89 2.27 -11.98 -5.40
C ASP A 89 2.15 -12.53 -6.83
N GLY A 90 3.20 -13.19 -7.33
CA GLY A 90 3.22 -13.83 -8.65
C GLY A 90 2.67 -15.26 -8.70
N MET A 91 2.34 -15.87 -7.56
CA MET A 91 1.94 -17.29 -7.50
C MET A 91 0.43 -17.49 -7.66
N ALA A 92 0.05 -18.48 -8.46
CA ALA A 92 -1.32 -18.96 -8.51
C ALA A 92 -1.71 -19.68 -7.20
N PRO A 93 -3.00 -19.72 -6.82
CA PRO A 93 -3.44 -20.38 -5.59
C PRO A 93 -2.98 -21.84 -5.45
N ALA A 94 -2.95 -22.59 -6.56
CA ALA A 94 -2.48 -23.97 -6.58
C ALA A 94 -0.97 -24.09 -6.30
N GLU A 95 -0.17 -23.10 -6.72
CA GLU A 95 1.27 -23.07 -6.46
C GLU A 95 1.55 -22.77 -4.98
N VAL A 96 0.79 -21.83 -4.39
CA VAL A 96 0.87 -21.54 -2.95
C VAL A 96 0.48 -22.78 -2.13
N GLU A 97 -0.55 -23.50 -2.56
CA GLU A 97 -0.97 -24.74 -1.91
C GLU A 97 0.11 -25.83 -1.99
N SER A 98 0.68 -26.03 -3.17
CA SER A 98 1.80 -26.95 -3.38
C SER A 98 3.02 -26.57 -2.53
N LEU A 99 3.34 -25.28 -2.46
CA LEU A 99 4.45 -24.77 -1.64
C LEU A 99 4.20 -24.94 -0.15
N ALA A 100 2.96 -24.75 0.33
CA ALA A 100 2.62 -24.99 1.72
C ALA A 100 2.81 -26.47 2.09
N ALA A 101 2.39 -27.38 1.21
CA ALA A 101 2.48 -28.83 1.36
C ALA A 101 1.96 -29.31 2.72
N ILE A 102 0.81 -28.77 3.16
CA ILE A 102 0.19 -29.14 4.42
C ILE A 102 -0.51 -30.50 4.25
N PRO A 103 -0.16 -31.52 5.06
CA PRO A 103 -0.90 -32.79 5.02
C PRO A 103 -2.36 -32.60 5.44
N HIS A 104 -3.27 -33.35 4.82
CA HIS A 104 -4.70 -33.28 5.13
C HIS A 104 -5.00 -33.50 6.63
N SER A 105 -4.21 -34.32 7.33
CA SER A 105 -4.32 -34.57 8.78
C SER A 105 -3.98 -33.36 9.67
N ALA A 106 -3.28 -32.36 9.12
CA ALA A 106 -2.92 -31.13 9.80
C ALA A 106 -3.86 -29.95 9.44
N MET A 107 -4.77 -30.13 8.49
CA MET A 107 -5.85 -29.17 8.24
C MET A 107 -7.07 -29.50 9.09
N PRO A 108 -7.72 -28.49 9.69
CA PRO A 108 -9.03 -28.68 10.28
C PRO A 108 -10.05 -29.12 9.21
N PRO A 109 -10.96 -30.07 9.53
CA PRO A 109 -12.04 -30.45 8.63
C PRO A 109 -12.98 -29.25 8.40
N ASP A 110 -13.52 -29.15 7.18
CA ASP A 110 -14.43 -28.08 6.77
C ASP A 110 -13.89 -26.65 6.93
N LEU A 111 -12.56 -26.47 7.00
CA LEU A 111 -11.96 -25.14 7.01
C LEU A 111 -12.23 -24.45 5.67
N GLY A 112 -13.15 -23.49 5.71
CA GLY A 112 -13.52 -22.67 4.55
C GLY A 112 -12.67 -21.42 4.45
N ASP A 113 -13.03 -20.57 3.50
CA ASP A 113 -12.53 -19.20 3.45
C ASP A 113 -13.64 -18.22 3.81
N PRO A 114 -13.30 -17.12 4.51
CA PRO A 114 -14.29 -16.09 4.76
C PRO A 114 -14.75 -15.51 3.43
N ASP A 115 -16.06 -15.24 3.31
CA ASP A 115 -16.61 -14.45 2.20
C ASP A 115 -15.96 -13.06 2.23
N THR A 116 -14.86 -12.95 1.51
CA THR A 116 -14.13 -11.70 1.36
C THR A 116 -14.74 -11.04 0.13
N PRO A 117 -15.30 -9.81 0.22
CA PRO A 117 -15.72 -9.12 -0.99
C PRO A 117 -14.51 -9.06 -1.91
N ALA A 118 -14.72 -9.46 -3.18
CA ALA A 118 -13.68 -9.53 -4.19
C ALA A 118 -12.78 -8.30 -4.08
N PRO A 119 -11.45 -8.43 -4.19
CA PRO A 119 -10.57 -7.29 -4.15
C PRO A 119 -11.09 -6.31 -5.18
N SER A 120 -11.60 -5.15 -4.72
CA SER A 120 -11.81 -4.03 -5.61
C SER A 120 -10.48 -3.89 -6.32
N ARG A 121 -10.49 -4.01 -7.66
CA ARG A 121 -9.27 -3.93 -8.48
C ARG A 121 -8.49 -2.63 -8.24
N ALA A 122 -9.05 -1.68 -7.48
CA ALA A 122 -8.43 -0.48 -6.95
C ALA A 122 -7.53 -0.67 -5.70
N ALA A 123 -7.43 -1.87 -5.11
CA ALA A 123 -6.54 -2.13 -3.97
C ALA A 123 -5.13 -2.58 -4.41
N GLY A 124 -4.87 -2.64 -5.73
CA GLY A 124 -3.51 -2.68 -6.24
C GLY A 124 -2.86 -1.31 -6.02
N ARG A 125 -1.78 -1.27 -5.23
CA ARG A 125 -0.82 -0.16 -5.21
C ARG A 125 -1.42 1.24 -4.96
N PHE A 126 -2.34 1.38 -4.01
CA PHE A 126 -2.85 2.68 -3.55
C PHE A 126 -1.73 3.71 -3.26
N TRP A 127 -0.54 3.26 -2.83
CA TRP A 127 0.62 4.13 -2.57
C TRP A 127 1.49 4.45 -3.80
N ARG A 128 1.25 3.83 -4.96
CA ARG A 128 1.92 4.17 -6.24
C ARG A 128 1.01 4.95 -7.19
N ASP A 129 -0.31 4.90 -7.01
CA ASP A 129 -1.20 5.79 -7.73
C ASP A 129 -1.11 7.19 -7.09
N PRO A 130 -0.58 8.21 -7.79
CA PRO A 130 -0.77 9.58 -7.34
C PRO A 130 -2.27 9.80 -7.21
N PRO A 131 -2.76 10.47 -6.15
CA PRO A 131 -4.18 10.73 -6.00
C PRO A 131 -4.65 11.38 -7.29
N ALA A 132 -5.60 10.74 -7.99
CA ALA A 132 -6.18 11.30 -9.19
C ALA A 132 -6.68 12.70 -8.81
N SER A 133 -5.93 13.73 -9.21
CA SER A 133 -6.31 15.12 -9.01
C SER A 133 -7.50 15.34 -9.92
N ASN A 134 -8.69 14.98 -9.42
CA ASN A 134 -9.96 15.25 -10.08
C ASN A 134 -10.38 16.72 -9.90
N VAL A 135 -9.43 17.56 -9.49
CA VAL A 135 -9.52 19.00 -9.69
C VAL A 135 -9.11 19.21 -11.15
N PRO A 136 -10.00 19.65 -12.05
CA PRO A 136 -9.54 20.09 -13.36
C PRO A 136 -8.48 21.17 -13.11
N ALA A 137 -7.23 20.85 -13.45
CA ALA A 137 -6.19 21.87 -13.50
C ALA A 137 -6.73 22.96 -14.42
N PRO A 138 -6.72 24.25 -14.02
CA PRO A 138 -7.15 25.31 -14.91
C PRO A 138 -6.28 25.18 -16.17
N ALA A 139 -6.93 24.83 -17.28
CA ALA A 139 -6.25 24.72 -18.56
C ALA A 139 -5.86 26.15 -18.93
N VAL A 140 -4.56 26.43 -18.90
CA VAL A 140 -4.03 27.73 -19.34
C VAL A 140 -4.40 27.89 -20.81
N THR A 141 -5.32 28.80 -21.09
CA THR A 141 -5.91 28.96 -22.42
C THR A 141 -5.20 30.03 -23.22
N ASN A 142 -4.71 31.09 -22.58
CA ASN A 142 -4.08 32.20 -23.27
C ASN A 142 -3.09 32.94 -22.35
N LEU A 143 -1.87 32.45 -22.27
CA LEU A 143 -0.83 33.03 -21.43
C LEU A 143 -0.17 34.24 -22.11
N GLN A 144 -0.32 35.41 -21.50
CA GLN A 144 0.21 36.67 -21.97
C GLN A 144 1.25 37.23 -20.99
N ALA A 145 2.36 37.73 -21.52
CA ALA A 145 3.44 38.32 -20.72
C ALA A 145 3.48 39.84 -20.92
N VAL A 146 3.37 40.59 -19.81
CA VAL A 146 3.42 42.05 -19.80
C VAL A 146 4.63 42.51 -19.00
N ARG A 147 5.55 43.24 -19.65
CA ARG A 147 6.73 43.79 -19.00
C ARG A 147 6.37 45.07 -18.25
N LEU A 148 6.36 45.01 -16.93
CA LEU A 148 6.00 46.13 -16.06
C LEU A 148 7.19 47.06 -15.81
N SER A 149 8.39 46.49 -15.66
CA SER A 149 9.67 47.19 -15.53
C SER A 149 10.79 46.39 -16.19
N ASP A 150 12.04 46.85 -16.07
CA ASP A 150 13.15 46.12 -16.67
C ASP A 150 13.40 44.73 -16.07
N THR A 151 12.93 44.52 -14.82
CA THR A 151 13.18 43.30 -14.05
C THR A 151 11.91 42.57 -13.63
N VAL A 152 10.72 43.08 -13.98
CA VAL A 152 9.44 42.50 -13.58
C VAL A 152 8.56 42.26 -14.79
N THR A 153 8.17 41.00 -14.98
CA THR A 153 7.21 40.56 -16.00
C THR A 153 6.01 39.92 -15.33
N LEU A 154 4.81 40.38 -15.69
CA LEU A 154 3.55 39.84 -15.22
C LEU A 154 3.02 38.82 -16.24
N LEU A 155 2.69 37.62 -15.76
CA LEU A 155 2.05 36.58 -16.56
C LEU A 155 0.55 36.57 -16.25
N ILE A 156 -0.28 36.70 -17.27
CA ILE A 156 -1.74 36.74 -17.16
C ILE A 156 -2.29 35.64 -18.07
N ASP A 157 -3.22 34.84 -17.56
CA ASP A 157 -4.00 33.90 -18.36
C ASP A 157 -5.39 34.50 -18.62
N GLY A 158 -5.70 34.78 -19.89
CA GLY A 158 -6.97 35.36 -20.30
C GLY A 158 -6.91 36.13 -21.63
N ASP A 159 -8.08 36.44 -22.19
CA ASP A 159 -8.18 37.04 -23.53
C ASP A 159 -8.12 38.58 -23.53
N SER A 160 -8.30 39.22 -22.39
CA SER A 160 -8.36 40.68 -22.29
C SER A 160 -7.28 41.23 -21.36
N LEU A 161 -6.36 42.04 -21.91
CA LEU A 161 -5.40 42.81 -21.13
C LEU A 161 -5.96 44.21 -20.86
N PRO A 162 -6.01 44.67 -19.60
CA PRO A 162 -6.21 46.08 -19.31
C PRO A 162 -5.04 46.91 -19.84
N ALA A 163 -5.26 48.21 -20.05
CA ALA A 163 -4.24 49.12 -20.57
C ALA A 163 -2.96 49.07 -19.73
N LEU A 164 -1.80 49.09 -20.39
CA LEU A 164 -0.47 48.95 -19.75
C LEU A 164 -0.26 49.98 -18.62
N ASP A 165 -0.72 51.21 -18.81
CA ASP A 165 -0.59 52.26 -17.79
C ASP A 165 -1.44 51.99 -16.54
N SER A 166 -2.61 51.37 -16.71
CA SER A 166 -3.45 50.94 -15.59
C SER A 166 -2.79 49.80 -14.81
N LEU A 167 -2.20 48.83 -15.51
CA LEU A 167 -1.42 47.75 -14.90
C LEU A 167 -0.21 48.28 -14.14
N ARG A 168 0.56 49.20 -14.73
CA ARG A 168 1.70 49.84 -14.07
C ARG A 168 1.29 50.63 -12.84
N ARG A 169 0.19 51.40 -12.93
CA ARG A 169 -0.33 52.16 -11.79
C ARG A 169 -0.76 51.25 -10.65
N ALA A 170 -1.46 50.16 -10.96
CA ALA A 170 -1.87 49.17 -9.95
C ALA A 170 -0.67 48.44 -9.32
N ALA A 171 0.37 48.17 -10.12
CA ALA A 171 1.58 47.50 -9.66
C ALA A 171 2.60 48.43 -8.96
N ALA A 172 2.37 49.75 -8.92
CA ALA A 172 3.36 50.71 -8.40
C ALA A 172 3.87 50.37 -6.98
N PRO A 173 3.02 50.03 -5.98
CA PRO A 173 3.51 49.69 -4.64
C PRO A 173 4.41 48.44 -4.62
N LEU A 174 4.11 47.46 -5.49
CA LEU A 174 4.89 46.23 -5.61
C LEU A 174 6.25 46.51 -6.27
N LEU A 175 6.28 47.34 -7.32
CA LEU A 175 7.51 47.72 -8.00
C LEU A 175 8.44 48.52 -7.07
N ASP A 176 7.88 49.42 -6.25
CA ASP A 176 8.64 50.19 -5.26
C ASP A 176 9.27 49.27 -4.20
N LEU A 177 8.51 48.29 -3.69
CA LEU A 177 9.03 47.30 -2.73
C LEU A 177 10.18 46.49 -3.33
N LEU A 178 10.01 45.97 -4.55
CA LEU A 178 11.05 45.19 -5.25
C LEU A 178 12.29 46.04 -5.59
N ALA A 179 12.12 47.31 -5.92
CA ALA A 179 13.23 48.22 -6.17
C ALA A 179 14.04 48.50 -4.90
N ASN A 180 13.37 48.70 -3.76
CA ASN A 180 14.02 48.95 -2.48
C ASN A 180 14.73 47.71 -1.93
N SER A 181 14.10 46.54 -1.99
CA SER A 181 14.71 45.29 -1.54
C SER A 181 15.92 44.85 -2.38
N ARG A 182 16.02 45.29 -3.64
CA ARG A 182 17.24 45.13 -4.45
C ARG A 182 18.34 46.13 -4.07
N LYS A 183 18.00 47.32 -3.61
CA LYS A 183 18.96 48.33 -3.16
C LYS A 183 19.67 47.91 -1.86
N ASP A 184 19.01 47.07 -1.07
CA ASP A 184 19.54 46.50 0.18
C ASP A 184 20.22 45.13 0.00
N ALA A 185 20.31 44.62 -1.23
CA ALA A 185 21.10 43.42 -1.54
C ALA A 185 22.60 43.81 -1.65
N PRO A 186 23.52 43.06 -0.99
CA PRO A 186 24.94 43.40 -0.91
C PRO A 186 25.69 43.33 -2.25
#